data_AF-A0A927NB72-F1
#
_entry.id   AF-A0A927NB72-F1
#
_cell.length_a   1.000
_cell.length_b   1.000
_cell.length_c   1.000
_cell.angle_alpha   90.00
_cell.angle_beta   90.00
_cell.angle_gamma   90.00
#
_symmetry.space_group_name_H-M   'P 1'
#
loop_
_entity.id
_entity.type
_entity.pdbx_description
1 polymer ?
#
loop_
_entity_poly.entity_id
_entity_poly.type
_entity_poly.pdbx_seq_one_letter_code
_entity_poly.pdbx_strand_id
1 'polypeptide(L)'
;MAKFDINKKGYDVDQVDTYINKLTQKYEEKLAEQKDRVFGLKNELAVMEGRLDTYRDKDKQISQALVFAVEKAEQIEGNASKLYDLEIKRLRLLYAQWQELLDKIHAENLSPELYSEIDAFGDTIHEVLMQNAKIGGNIIRKDLHKNSNNYIRNLLNKMDYSINSKPKTAETKTLSDLSTETEKESNRIINLSGKLDKVKAKGKGSMADNYLNSDEELSSVYSRTMTRKNPPKKKESGFDLEEALNPKEDLDEIMKSFDFFIEENQKNAKGKR
;
A
#
# COMPACT_ATOMS: atom_id res chain seq x y z
N MET A 1 33.61 55.19 30.11
CA MET A 1 35.09 55.25 30.04
C MET A 1 35.63 54.98 31.43
N ALA A 2 36.50 53.99 31.58
CA ALA A 2 37.16 53.72 32.86
C ALA A 2 38.10 54.89 33.20
N LYS A 3 38.08 55.35 34.44
CA LYS A 3 39.00 56.37 34.96
C LYS A 3 40.07 55.63 35.76
N PHE A 4 41.34 55.87 35.43
CA PHE A 4 42.49 55.28 36.10
C PHE A 4 43.26 56.38 36.83
N ASP A 5 43.84 56.06 37.98
CA ASP A 5 44.66 57.00 38.73
C ASP A 5 45.97 57.30 37.99
N ILE A 6 46.44 58.55 38.05
CA ILE A 6 47.64 59.00 37.34
C ILE A 6 48.79 59.11 38.34
N ASN A 7 49.82 58.28 38.18
CA ASN A 7 51.00 58.29 39.02
C ASN A 7 52.18 58.94 38.28
N LYS A 8 52.59 60.13 38.76
CA LYS A 8 53.70 61.01 38.34
C LYS A 8 53.85 61.36 36.83
N LYS A 9 53.69 60.43 35.88
CA LYS A 9 53.67 60.62 34.41
C LYS A 9 52.87 59.57 33.61
N GLY A 10 52.05 58.73 34.24
CA GLY A 10 51.26 57.71 33.52
C GLY A 10 50.11 57.16 34.37
N TYR A 11 49.26 56.32 33.79
CA TYR A 11 48.23 55.60 34.54
C TYR A 11 48.87 54.55 35.45
N ASP A 12 48.20 54.25 36.56
CA ASP A 12 48.59 53.18 37.46
C ASP A 12 48.56 51.83 36.73
N VAL A 13 49.73 51.20 36.59
CA VAL A 13 49.94 50.01 35.76
C VAL A 13 49.10 48.85 36.29
N ASP A 14 49.03 48.69 37.61
CA ASP A 14 48.26 47.62 38.25
C ASP A 14 46.76 47.76 37.98
N GLN A 15 46.21 48.98 38.04
CA GLN A 15 44.79 49.24 37.75
C GLN A 15 44.44 48.98 36.28
N VAL A 16 45.34 49.36 35.37
CA VAL A 16 45.18 49.15 33.93
C VAL A 16 45.28 47.67 33.59
N ASP A 17 46.26 46.95 34.13
CA ASP A 17 46.42 45.51 33.90
C ASP A 17 45.24 44.72 34.48
N THR A 18 44.74 45.10 35.66
CA THR A 18 43.55 44.48 36.25
C THR A 18 42.30 44.73 35.38
N TYR A 19 42.19 45.91 34.77
CA TYR A 19 41.10 46.23 33.85
C TYR A 19 41.21 45.47 32.52
N ILE A 20 42.42 45.41 31.94
CA ILE A 20 42.69 44.64 30.72
C ILE A 20 42.38 43.17 30.96
N ASN A 21 42.83 42.59 32.07
CA ASN A 21 42.57 41.19 32.44
C ASN A 21 41.07 40.91 32.64
N LYS A 22 40.34 41.80 33.30
CA LYS A 22 38.87 41.66 33.42
C LYS A 22 38.18 41.78 32.06
N LEU A 23 38.71 42.59 31.15
CA LEU A 23 38.14 42.81 29.84
C LEU A 23 38.42 41.62 28.92
N THR A 24 39.64 41.09 28.91
CA THR A 24 40.02 39.88 28.18
C THR A 24 39.23 38.68 28.69
N GLN A 25 39.11 38.50 30.01
CA GLN A 25 38.30 37.43 30.59
C GLN A 25 36.84 37.49 30.13
N LYS A 26 36.21 38.67 30.10
CA LYS A 26 34.84 38.84 29.58
C LYS A 26 34.72 38.51 28.09
N TYR A 27 35.74 38.83 27.29
CA TYR A 27 35.75 38.49 25.88
C TYR A 27 35.96 36.99 25.67
N GLU A 28 36.82 36.36 26.47
CA GLU A 28 37.04 34.90 26.46
C GLU A 28 35.78 34.14 26.88
N GLU A 29 35.09 34.58 27.93
CA GLU A 29 33.80 34.03 28.37
C GLU A 29 32.75 34.11 27.26
N LYS A 30 32.56 35.28 26.65
CA LYS A 30 31.62 35.45 25.54
C LYS A 30 31.99 34.60 24.32
N LEU A 31 33.29 34.47 24.03
CA LEU A 31 33.75 33.65 22.93
C LEU A 31 33.51 32.15 23.20
N ALA A 32 33.69 31.72 24.45
CA ALA A 32 33.38 30.36 24.88
C ALA A 32 31.89 30.05 24.76
N GLU A 33 31.01 30.92 25.29
CA GLU A 33 29.55 30.78 25.17
C GLU A 33 29.10 30.72 23.70
N GLN A 34 29.68 31.55 22.83
CA GLN A 34 29.38 31.53 21.41
C GLN A 34 29.85 30.23 20.74
N LYS A 35 31.02 29.71 21.10
CA LYS A 35 31.51 28.43 20.59
C LYS A 35 30.61 27.28 21.02
N ASP A 36 30.20 27.24 22.28
CA ASP A 36 29.30 26.21 22.80
C ASP A 36 27.94 26.25 22.10
N ARG A 37 27.40 27.45 21.87
CA ARG A 37 26.16 27.62 21.11
C ARG A 37 26.29 27.17 19.66
N VAL A 38 27.39 27.52 18.99
CA VAL A 38 27.66 27.08 17.62
C VAL A 38 27.78 25.56 17.56
N PHE A 39 28.42 24.94 18.56
CA PHE A 39 28.54 23.50 18.63
C PHE A 39 27.18 22.81 18.85
N GLY A 40 26.36 23.36 19.75
CA GLY A 40 24.97 22.90 19.95
C GLY A 40 24.14 22.97 18.67
N LEU A 41 24.15 24.12 17.99
CA LEU A 41 23.42 24.31 16.73
C LEU A 41 23.92 23.38 15.61
N LYS A 42 25.23 23.13 15.53
CA LYS A 42 25.79 22.17 14.57
C LYS A 42 25.33 20.74 14.83
N ASN A 43 25.29 20.33 16.10
CA ASN A 43 24.79 19.01 16.47
C ASN A 43 23.29 18.88 16.17
N GLU A 44 22.51 19.92 16.48
CA GLU A 44 21.08 19.94 16.14
C GLU A 44 20.85 19.85 14.63
N LEU A 45 21.62 20.59 13.82
CA LEU A 45 21.56 20.48 12.36
C LEU A 45 21.89 19.06 11.90
N ALA A 46 22.97 18.46 12.40
CA ALA A 46 23.34 17.09 12.02
C ALA A 46 22.26 16.06 12.39
N VAL A 47 21.63 16.21 13.57
CA VAL A 47 20.51 15.35 13.99
C VAL A 47 19.28 15.54 13.09
N MET A 48 18.96 16.79 12.74
CA MET A 48 17.81 17.10 11.90
C MET A 48 18.02 16.64 10.46
N GLU A 49 19.23 16.80 9.90
CA GLU A 49 19.60 16.26 8.59
C GLU A 49 19.50 14.73 8.58
N GLY A 50 20.04 14.06 9.60
CA GLY A 50 19.90 12.60 9.73
C GLY A 50 18.44 12.15 9.79
N ARG A 51 17.58 12.87 10.54
CA ARG A 51 16.13 12.59 10.56
C ARG A 51 15.50 12.80 9.18
N LEU A 52 15.88 13.86 8.48
CA LEU A 52 15.34 14.17 7.15
C LEU A 52 15.67 13.05 6.15
N ASP A 53 16.89 12.51 6.19
CA ASP A 53 17.26 11.38 5.35
C ASP A 53 16.48 10.10 5.71
N THR A 54 16.27 9.82 7.00
CA THR A 54 15.40 8.68 7.39
C THR A 54 13.96 8.84 6.88
N TYR A 55 13.42 10.06 6.85
CA TYR A 55 12.09 10.31 6.30
C TYR A 55 12.07 10.12 4.78
N ARG A 56 13.10 10.56 4.07
CA ARG A 56 13.23 10.34 2.62
C ARG A 56 13.30 8.86 2.28
N ASP A 57 14.03 8.07 3.05
CA ASP A 57 14.13 6.63 2.81
C ASP A 57 12.80 5.92 3.10
N LYS A 58 12.09 6.31 4.15
CA LYS A 58 10.72 5.84 4.40
C LYS A 58 9.77 6.20 3.26
N ASP A 59 9.87 7.41 2.74
CA ASP A 59 9.03 7.87 1.63
C ASP A 59 9.29 7.08 0.34
N LYS A 60 10.57 6.75 0.06
CA LYS A 60 10.93 5.84 -1.04
C LYS A 60 10.36 4.44 -0.83
N GLN A 61 10.48 3.88 0.38
CA GLN A 61 9.94 2.55 0.69
C GLN A 61 8.42 2.52 0.56
N ILE A 62 7.72 3.56 1.03
CA ILE A 62 6.27 3.70 0.87
C ILE A 62 5.91 3.78 -0.61
N SER A 63 6.63 4.59 -1.38
CA SER A 63 6.41 4.72 -2.83
C SER A 63 6.60 3.39 -3.55
N GLN A 64 7.66 2.65 -3.23
CA GLN A 64 7.91 1.31 -3.78
C GLN A 64 6.82 0.31 -3.38
N ALA A 65 6.39 0.32 -2.11
CA ALA A 65 5.31 -0.54 -1.64
C ALA A 65 3.98 -0.22 -2.34
N LEU A 66 3.70 1.05 -2.62
CA LEU A 66 2.52 1.46 -3.38
C LEU A 66 2.56 0.97 -4.83
N VAL A 67 3.72 1.10 -5.50
CA VAL A 67 3.89 0.55 -6.86
C VAL A 67 3.67 -0.96 -6.87
N PHE A 68 4.30 -1.68 -5.94
CA PHE A 68 4.15 -3.13 -5.83
C PHE A 68 2.69 -3.55 -5.51
N ALA A 69 2.01 -2.79 -4.64
CA ALA A 69 0.60 -3.05 -4.32
C ALA A 69 -0.31 -2.87 -5.54
N VAL A 70 -0.05 -1.84 -6.37
CA VAL A 70 -0.79 -1.62 -7.62
C VAL A 70 -0.52 -2.74 -8.62
N GLU A 71 0.74 -3.09 -8.84
CA GLU A 71 1.10 -4.20 -9.74
C GLU A 71 0.48 -5.52 -9.29
N LYS A 72 0.47 -5.80 -7.97
CA LYS A 72 -0.18 -6.99 -7.43
C LYS A 72 -1.69 -6.96 -7.58
N ALA A 73 -2.33 -5.81 -7.41
CA ALA A 73 -3.76 -5.65 -7.65
C ALA A 73 -4.10 -5.93 -9.11
N GLU A 74 -3.35 -5.38 -10.07
CA GLU A 74 -3.53 -5.64 -11.49
C GLU A 74 -3.31 -7.12 -11.85
N GLN A 75 -2.31 -7.77 -11.25
CA GLN A 75 -2.08 -9.21 -11.42
C GLN A 75 -3.26 -10.04 -10.90
N ILE A 76 -3.80 -9.70 -9.72
CA ILE A 76 -4.96 -10.39 -9.14
C ILE A 76 -6.19 -10.18 -10.02
N GLU A 77 -6.44 -8.96 -10.49
CA GLU A 77 -7.56 -8.64 -11.38
C GLU A 77 -7.46 -9.40 -12.70
N GLY A 78 -6.28 -9.40 -13.32
CA GLY A 78 -6.03 -10.14 -14.56
C GLY A 78 -6.19 -11.65 -14.38
N ASN A 79 -5.70 -12.21 -13.27
CA ASN A 79 -5.84 -13.63 -12.97
C ASN A 79 -7.30 -14.01 -12.66
N ALA A 80 -8.01 -13.20 -11.87
CA ALA A 80 -9.42 -13.41 -11.58
C ALA A 80 -10.27 -13.34 -12.85
N SER A 81 -10.04 -12.36 -13.73
CA SER A 81 -10.72 -12.26 -15.02
C SER A 81 -10.50 -13.51 -15.86
N LYS A 82 -9.25 -14.00 -15.97
CA LYS A 82 -8.93 -15.23 -16.72
C LYS A 82 -9.61 -16.45 -16.12
N LEU A 83 -9.65 -16.55 -14.79
CA LEU A 83 -10.30 -17.66 -14.09
C LEU A 83 -11.81 -17.65 -14.35
N TYR A 84 -12.47 -16.50 -14.22
CA TYR A 84 -13.89 -16.37 -14.52
C TYR A 84 -14.20 -16.67 -15.98
N ASP A 85 -13.36 -16.23 -16.93
CA ASP A 85 -13.53 -16.57 -18.34
C ASP A 85 -13.46 -18.09 -18.59
N LEU A 86 -12.57 -18.80 -17.89
CA LEU A 86 -12.47 -20.26 -17.97
C LEU A 86 -13.67 -20.96 -17.33
N GLU A 87 -14.13 -20.50 -16.17
CA GLU A 87 -15.31 -21.04 -15.50
C GLU A 87 -16.58 -20.83 -16.34
N ILE A 88 -16.75 -19.65 -16.94
CA ILE A 88 -17.84 -19.35 -17.88
C ILE A 88 -17.79 -20.30 -19.08
N LYS A 89 -16.61 -20.53 -19.66
CA LYS A 89 -16.45 -21.50 -20.76
C LYS A 89 -16.82 -22.93 -20.33
N ARG A 90 -16.40 -23.34 -19.13
CA ARG A 90 -16.73 -24.66 -18.57
C ARG A 90 -18.23 -24.81 -18.36
N LEU A 91 -18.91 -23.79 -17.82
CA LEU A 91 -20.36 -23.78 -17.64
C LEU A 91 -21.08 -23.88 -18.98
N ARG A 92 -20.64 -23.13 -20.01
CA ARG A 92 -21.21 -23.22 -21.37
C ARG A 92 -21.08 -24.63 -21.95
N LEU A 93 -19.93 -25.29 -21.76
CA LEU A 93 -19.71 -26.65 -22.24
C LEU A 93 -20.61 -27.65 -21.49
N LEU A 94 -20.76 -27.50 -20.18
CA LEU A 94 -21.69 -28.30 -19.38
C LEU A 94 -23.12 -28.15 -19.91
N TYR A 95 -23.62 -26.92 -20.09
CA TYR A 95 -24.96 -26.70 -20.61
C TYR A 95 -25.16 -27.26 -22.02
N ALA A 96 -24.15 -27.21 -22.89
CA ALA A 96 -24.21 -27.88 -24.19
C ALA A 96 -24.36 -29.40 -24.07
N GLN A 97 -23.68 -30.04 -23.11
CA GLN A 97 -23.84 -31.47 -22.82
C GLN A 97 -25.23 -31.80 -22.27
N TRP A 98 -25.78 -30.94 -21.41
CA TRP A 98 -27.16 -31.10 -20.93
C TRP A 98 -28.17 -31.00 -22.07
N GLN A 99 -27.97 -30.06 -22.99
CA GLN A 99 -28.84 -29.91 -24.14
C GLN A 99 -28.77 -31.14 -25.08
N GLU A 100 -27.57 -31.69 -25.31
CA GLU A 100 -27.41 -32.94 -26.06
C GLU A 100 -28.10 -34.13 -25.37
N LEU A 101 -28.10 -34.19 -24.03
CA LEU A 101 -28.84 -35.20 -23.28
C LEU A 101 -30.35 -35.02 -23.40
N LEU A 102 -30.84 -33.79 -23.33
CA LEU A 102 -32.27 -33.50 -23.52
C LEU A 102 -32.73 -33.87 -24.93
N ASP A 103 -31.93 -33.54 -25.95
CA ASP A 103 -32.20 -33.92 -27.34
C ASP A 103 -32.26 -35.45 -27.52
N LYS A 104 -31.40 -36.21 -26.82
CA LYS A 104 -31.43 -37.67 -26.81
C LYS A 104 -32.68 -38.23 -26.12
N ILE A 105 -33.10 -37.62 -25.01
CA ILE A 105 -34.30 -38.02 -24.28
C ILE A 105 -35.56 -37.69 -25.11
N HIS A 106 -35.58 -36.56 -25.81
CA HIS A 106 -36.64 -36.20 -26.76
C HIS A 106 -36.76 -37.17 -27.95
N ALA A 107 -35.68 -37.88 -28.28
CA ALA A 107 -35.71 -38.93 -29.31
C ALA A 107 -36.30 -40.26 -28.82
N GLU A 108 -36.44 -40.45 -27.50
CA GLU A 108 -37.10 -41.63 -26.92
C GLU A 108 -38.60 -41.35 -26.72
N ASN A 109 -39.47 -42.31 -27.03
CA ASN A 109 -40.93 -42.17 -26.88
C ASN A 109 -41.34 -42.13 -25.39
N LEU A 110 -41.22 -40.95 -24.76
CA LEU A 110 -41.59 -40.69 -23.37
C LEU A 110 -43.08 -40.35 -23.18
N SER A 111 -43.53 -40.28 -21.93
CA SER A 111 -44.89 -39.85 -21.59
C SER A 111 -45.06 -38.33 -21.80
N PRO A 112 -46.26 -37.85 -22.22
CA PRO A 112 -46.53 -36.44 -22.48
C PRO A 112 -46.35 -35.50 -21.28
N GLU A 113 -46.49 -36.00 -20.05
CA GLU A 113 -46.20 -35.22 -18.83
C GLU A 113 -44.70 -34.96 -18.67
N LEU A 114 -43.89 -35.98 -18.96
CA LEU A 114 -42.43 -35.93 -18.85
C LEU A 114 -41.83 -35.01 -19.94
N TYR A 115 -42.42 -34.97 -21.13
CA TYR A 115 -42.06 -34.01 -22.18
C TYR A 115 -42.22 -32.56 -21.74
N SER A 116 -43.30 -32.23 -21.03
CA SER A 116 -43.55 -30.86 -20.56
C SER A 116 -42.52 -30.40 -19.52
N GLU A 117 -42.07 -31.32 -18.64
CA GLU A 117 -41.05 -31.02 -17.63
C GLU A 117 -39.65 -30.90 -18.27
N ILE A 118 -39.36 -31.72 -19.29
CA ILE A 118 -38.12 -31.68 -20.07
C ILE A 118 -38.03 -30.39 -20.88
N ASP A 119 -39.11 -29.95 -21.52
CA ASP A 119 -39.16 -28.68 -22.26
C ASP A 119 -39.02 -27.49 -21.32
N ALA A 120 -39.73 -27.48 -20.18
CA ALA A 120 -39.59 -26.43 -19.18
C ALA A 120 -38.14 -26.35 -18.65
N PHE A 121 -37.49 -27.50 -18.44
CA PHE A 121 -36.10 -27.55 -18.04
C PHE A 121 -35.15 -27.08 -19.17
N GLY A 122 -35.41 -27.47 -20.42
CA GLY A 122 -34.69 -26.99 -21.59
C GLY A 122 -34.77 -25.46 -21.76
N ASP A 123 -35.95 -24.89 -21.56
CA ASP A 123 -36.18 -23.45 -21.59
C ASP A 123 -35.39 -22.73 -20.49
N THR A 124 -35.34 -23.28 -19.26
CA THR A 124 -34.53 -22.71 -18.17
C THR A 124 -33.02 -22.78 -18.48
N ILE A 125 -32.55 -23.86 -19.09
CA ILE A 125 -31.15 -23.98 -19.53
C ILE A 125 -30.84 -22.94 -20.61
N HIS A 126 -31.75 -22.77 -21.56
CA HIS A 126 -31.59 -21.80 -22.64
C HIS A 126 -31.57 -20.37 -22.11
N GLU A 127 -32.43 -20.05 -21.13
CA GLU A 127 -32.45 -18.76 -20.46
C GLU A 127 -31.12 -18.48 -19.73
N VAL A 128 -30.60 -19.45 -18.98
CA VAL A 128 -29.32 -19.31 -18.26
C VAL A 128 -28.13 -19.18 -19.22
N LEU A 129 -28.13 -19.91 -20.34
CA LEU A 129 -27.14 -19.76 -21.41
C LEU A 129 -27.19 -18.35 -22.03
N MET A 130 -28.39 -17.84 -22.31
CA MET A 130 -28.60 -16.49 -22.85
C MET A 130 -28.16 -15.39 -21.88
N GLN A 131 -28.43 -15.55 -20.58
CA GLN A 131 -27.93 -14.64 -19.55
C GLN A 131 -26.39 -14.68 -19.47
N ASN A 132 -25.79 -15.87 -19.50
CA ASN A 132 -24.33 -16.04 -19.53
C ASN A 132 -23.65 -15.50 -20.80
N ALA A 133 -24.36 -15.47 -21.93
CA ALA A 133 -23.88 -14.84 -23.16
C ALA A 133 -23.84 -13.30 -23.03
N LYS A 134 -24.83 -12.70 -22.36
CA LYS A 134 -24.88 -11.25 -22.09
C LYS A 134 -23.81 -10.79 -21.10
N ILE A 135 -23.48 -11.61 -20.09
CA ILE A 135 -22.47 -11.30 -19.06
C ILE A 135 -21.05 -11.28 -19.66
N GLY A 136 -20.71 -12.24 -20.52
CA GLY A 136 -19.34 -12.36 -21.07
C GLY A 136 -18.93 -11.32 -22.11
N GLY A 137 -19.85 -10.49 -22.61
CA GLY A 137 -19.58 -9.61 -23.76
C GLY A 137 -19.18 -8.18 -23.40
N ASN A 138 -19.88 -7.52 -22.48
CA ASN A 138 -19.84 -6.05 -22.40
C ASN A 138 -19.98 -5.44 -21.00
N ILE A 139 -20.55 -6.15 -20.04
CA ILE A 139 -20.96 -5.56 -18.76
C ILE A 139 -19.75 -5.48 -17.81
N ILE A 140 -19.03 -6.58 -17.63
CA ILE A 140 -17.88 -6.65 -16.71
C ILE A 140 -16.77 -5.67 -17.15
N ARG A 141 -16.40 -5.63 -18.45
CA ARG A 141 -15.37 -4.70 -18.94
C ARG A 141 -15.78 -3.23 -18.84
N LYS A 142 -17.04 -2.88 -19.14
CA LYS A 142 -17.48 -1.47 -19.02
C LYS A 142 -17.59 -1.03 -17.57
N ASP A 143 -18.05 -1.90 -16.68
CA ASP A 143 -18.21 -1.55 -15.26
C ASP A 143 -16.85 -1.46 -14.57
N LEU A 144 -15.90 -2.33 -14.91
CA LEU A 144 -14.53 -2.29 -14.40
C LEU A 144 -13.77 -1.05 -14.92
N HIS A 145 -13.91 -0.71 -16.20
CA HIS A 145 -13.36 0.54 -16.75
C HIS A 145 -14.03 1.80 -16.18
N LYS A 146 -15.33 1.79 -15.89
CA LYS A 146 -15.99 2.92 -15.22
C LYS A 146 -15.52 3.09 -13.77
N ASN A 147 -15.33 1.99 -13.05
CA ASN A 147 -14.92 2.04 -11.65
C ASN A 147 -13.46 2.48 -11.48
N SER A 148 -12.55 1.95 -12.32
CA SER A 148 -11.15 2.41 -12.35
C SER A 148 -11.02 3.88 -12.73
N ASN A 149 -11.76 4.33 -13.75
CA ASN A 149 -11.76 5.75 -14.14
C ASN A 149 -12.29 6.66 -13.02
N ASN A 150 -13.31 6.23 -12.27
CA ASN A 150 -13.80 7.00 -11.12
C ASN A 150 -12.77 7.05 -9.98
N TYR A 151 -12.04 5.96 -9.74
CA TYR A 151 -10.98 5.92 -8.75
C TYR A 151 -9.82 6.86 -9.12
N ILE A 152 -9.33 6.77 -10.36
CA ILE A 152 -8.26 7.64 -10.88
C ILE A 152 -8.70 9.10 -10.84
N ARG A 153 -9.94 9.41 -11.22
CA ARG A 153 -10.49 10.77 -11.18
C ARG A 153 -10.59 11.30 -9.75
N ASN A 154 -10.98 10.47 -8.79
CA ASN A 154 -11.01 10.83 -7.37
C ASN A 154 -9.61 11.03 -6.80
N LEU A 155 -8.63 10.24 -7.23
CA LEU A 155 -7.23 10.38 -6.83
C LEU A 155 -6.61 11.65 -7.39
N LEU A 156 -6.82 11.91 -8.69
CA LEU A 156 -6.40 13.14 -9.36
C LEU A 156 -7.05 14.37 -8.74
N ASN A 157 -8.35 14.34 -8.44
CA ASN A 157 -9.03 15.44 -7.75
C ASN A 157 -8.46 15.69 -6.35
N LYS A 158 -8.04 14.64 -5.62
CA LYS A 158 -7.38 14.77 -4.31
C LYS A 158 -5.96 15.34 -4.44
N MET A 159 -5.21 14.92 -5.46
CA MET A 159 -3.86 15.43 -5.72
C MET A 159 -3.89 16.87 -6.23
N ASP A 160 -4.85 17.22 -7.07
CA ASP A 160 -5.06 18.59 -7.54
C ASP A 160 -5.42 19.53 -6.37
N TYR A 161 -6.18 19.04 -5.39
CA TYR A 161 -6.43 19.77 -4.15
C TYR A 161 -5.16 20.03 -3.33
N SER A 162 -4.20 19.08 -3.31
CA SER A 162 -2.93 19.25 -2.61
C SER A 162 -1.89 20.09 -3.36
N ILE A 163 -1.99 20.18 -4.69
CA ILE A 163 -1.02 20.89 -5.55
C ILE A 163 -1.50 22.32 -5.84
N ASN A 164 -2.80 22.54 -6.06
CA ASN A 164 -3.38 23.83 -6.42
C ASN A 164 -4.08 24.56 -5.27
N SER A 165 -4.11 24.01 -4.04
CA SER A 165 -4.42 24.86 -2.88
C SER A 165 -3.28 25.86 -2.72
N LYS A 166 -3.52 27.12 -3.11
CA LYS A 166 -2.63 28.24 -2.80
C LYS A 166 -2.15 28.08 -1.35
N PRO A 167 -0.84 28.20 -1.07
CA PRO A 167 -0.38 28.20 0.31
C PRO A 167 -1.11 29.36 0.98
N LYS A 168 -2.09 29.06 1.83
CA LYS A 168 -2.54 30.04 2.79
C LYS A 168 -1.28 30.33 3.60
N THR A 169 -0.74 31.52 3.40
CA THR A 169 0.17 32.16 4.34
C THR A 169 -0.29 31.79 5.73
N ALA A 170 0.66 31.41 6.58
CA ALA A 170 0.45 31.12 7.99
C ALA A 170 -0.03 32.40 8.71
N GLU A 171 -1.20 32.89 8.36
CA GLU A 171 -2.00 33.77 9.17
C GLU A 171 -2.66 32.85 10.19
N THR A 172 -2.15 32.97 11.42
CA THR A 172 -2.71 32.45 12.66
C THR A 172 -4.18 32.07 12.52
N LYS A 173 -4.46 30.76 12.39
CA LYS A 173 -5.82 30.23 12.58
C LYS A 173 -6.31 30.77 13.92
N THR A 174 -7.35 31.61 13.89
CA THR A 174 -7.92 32.15 15.11
C THR A 174 -8.56 31.03 15.91
N LEU A 175 -8.61 31.14 17.25
CA LEU A 175 -9.18 30.10 18.11
C LEU A 175 -10.62 29.72 17.69
N SER A 176 -11.35 30.66 17.10
CA SER A 176 -12.68 30.46 16.51
C SER A 176 -12.69 29.58 15.26
N ASP A 177 -11.64 29.63 14.44
CA ASP A 177 -11.54 28.76 13.26
C ASP A 177 -11.32 27.31 13.71
N LEU A 178 -10.48 27.11 14.72
CA LEU A 178 -10.22 25.79 15.29
C LEU A 178 -11.47 25.21 15.96
N SER A 179 -12.26 26.03 16.68
CA SER A 179 -13.52 25.57 17.28
C SER A 179 -14.56 25.19 16.22
N THR A 180 -14.63 25.91 15.10
CA THR A 180 -15.57 25.53 14.02
C THR A 180 -15.14 24.25 13.30
N GLU A 181 -13.83 23.99 13.22
CA GLU A 181 -13.27 22.78 12.59
C GLU A 181 -13.47 21.57 13.50
N THR A 182 -13.25 21.71 14.82
CA THR A 182 -13.54 20.66 15.81
C THR A 182 -15.04 20.38 15.95
N GLU A 183 -15.91 21.39 15.84
CA GLU A 183 -17.37 21.17 15.82
C GLU A 183 -17.82 20.42 14.56
N LYS A 184 -17.26 20.76 13.38
CA LYS A 184 -17.55 20.03 12.14
C LYS A 184 -17.07 18.58 12.21
N GLU A 185 -15.92 18.34 12.83
CA GLU A 185 -15.36 17.01 13.01
C GLU A 185 -16.14 16.19 14.04
N SER A 186 -16.53 16.81 15.17
CA SER A 186 -17.43 16.22 16.17
C SER A 186 -18.76 15.81 15.54
N ASN A 187 -19.37 16.68 14.72
CA ASN A 187 -20.60 16.38 13.99
C ASN A 187 -20.41 15.24 12.96
N ARG A 188 -19.24 15.10 12.34
CA ARG A 188 -18.93 13.95 11.46
C ARG A 188 -18.82 12.65 12.25
N ILE A 189 -18.16 12.66 13.41
CA ILE A 189 -18.03 11.49 14.28
C ILE A 189 -19.39 11.05 14.81
N ILE A 190 -20.24 11.99 15.23
CA ILE A 190 -21.63 11.71 15.66
C ILE A 190 -22.43 11.06 14.53
N ASN A 191 -22.32 11.58 13.31
CA ASN A 191 -23.01 11.01 12.14
C ASN A 191 -22.48 9.63 11.75
N LEU A 192 -21.18 9.37 11.89
CA LEU A 192 -20.58 8.06 11.68
C LEU A 192 -21.01 7.06 12.77
N SER A 193 -21.04 7.49 14.03
CA SER A 193 -21.54 6.68 15.16
C SER A 193 -23.01 6.31 14.97
N GLY A 194 -23.86 7.27 14.59
CA GLY A 194 -25.28 7.01 14.32
C GLY A 194 -25.52 6.09 13.12
N LYS A 195 -24.60 6.06 12.14
CA LYS A 195 -24.62 5.06 11.06
C LYS A 195 -24.12 3.69 11.53
N LEU A 196 -23.14 3.65 12.42
CA LEU A 196 -22.58 2.42 13.00
C LEU A 196 -23.59 1.71 13.91
N ASP A 197 -24.36 2.46 14.70
CA ASP A 197 -25.42 1.90 15.55
C ASP A 197 -26.59 1.34 14.74
N LYS A 198 -26.88 1.93 13.56
CA LYS A 198 -27.85 1.36 12.60
C LYS A 198 -27.38 0.06 11.97
N VAL A 199 -26.07 -0.19 11.88
CA VAL A 199 -25.50 -1.45 11.39
C VAL A 199 -25.52 -2.53 12.47
N LYS A 200 -25.33 -2.18 13.75
CA LYS A 200 -25.47 -3.11 14.89
C LYS A 200 -26.89 -3.69 15.05
N ALA A 201 -27.92 -3.01 14.53
CA ALA A 201 -29.31 -3.47 14.63
C ALA A 201 -29.63 -4.71 13.76
N LYS A 202 -28.73 -5.16 12.87
CA LYS A 202 -28.97 -6.33 11.99
C LYS A 202 -28.02 -7.52 12.20
N GLY A 203 -27.11 -7.48 13.16
CA GLY A 203 -26.26 -8.62 13.50
C GLY A 203 -25.61 -8.43 14.85
N LYS A 204 -25.86 -9.37 15.78
CA LYS A 204 -25.19 -9.37 17.09
C LYS A 204 -23.72 -9.78 16.89
N GLY A 205 -22.82 -8.81 16.74
CA GLY A 205 -21.37 -9.04 16.73
C GLY A 205 -20.59 -8.01 15.93
N SER A 206 -19.30 -7.84 16.24
CA SER A 206 -18.35 -7.15 15.35
C SER A 206 -18.26 -7.92 14.03
N MET A 207 -18.07 -7.23 12.90
CA MET A 207 -17.88 -7.87 11.59
C MET A 207 -16.72 -8.88 11.62
N ALA A 208 -15.72 -8.64 12.46
CA ALA A 208 -14.60 -9.54 12.71
C ALA A 208 -15.02 -10.80 13.47
N ASP A 209 -15.91 -10.69 14.46
CA ASP A 209 -16.39 -11.84 15.24
C ASP A 209 -17.26 -12.76 14.39
N ASN A 210 -18.06 -12.21 13.48
CA ASN A 210 -18.87 -13.00 12.54
C ASN A 210 -18.01 -13.73 11.50
N TYR A 211 -16.82 -13.21 11.18
CA TYR A 211 -15.87 -13.84 10.24
C TYR A 211 -15.02 -14.92 10.90
N LEU A 212 -14.77 -14.79 12.20
CA LEU A 212 -13.97 -15.74 12.97
C LEU A 212 -14.81 -16.90 13.54
N ASN A 213 -16.11 -16.69 13.77
CA ASN A 213 -17.00 -17.68 14.39
C ASN A 213 -18.02 -18.31 13.41
N SER A 214 -17.90 -18.09 12.10
CA SER A 214 -18.73 -18.83 11.14
C SER A 214 -18.17 -20.24 10.96
N ASP A 215 -18.79 -21.21 11.64
CA ASP A 215 -18.55 -22.67 11.49
C ASP A 215 -19.03 -23.22 10.13
N GLU A 216 -19.12 -22.39 9.08
CA GLU A 216 -19.38 -22.88 7.73
C GLU A 216 -18.09 -23.45 7.13
N GLU A 217 -18.11 -24.74 6.83
CA GLU A 217 -17.02 -25.48 6.18
C GLU A 217 -16.60 -24.79 4.87
N LEU A 218 -15.58 -23.94 4.97
CA LEU A 218 -14.94 -23.29 3.83
C LEU A 218 -14.23 -24.33 2.97
N SER A 219 -14.94 -24.82 1.94
CA SER A 219 -14.48 -25.67 0.83
C SER A 219 -13.47 -24.97 -0.10
N SER A 220 -12.57 -24.14 0.42
CA SER A 220 -11.51 -23.54 -0.40
C SER A 220 -10.28 -24.45 -0.39
N VAL A 221 -9.67 -24.66 -1.56
CA VAL A 221 -8.41 -25.42 -1.69
C VAL A 221 -7.30 -24.83 -0.80
N TYR A 222 -7.41 -23.54 -0.49
CA TYR A 222 -6.48 -22.77 0.35
C TYR A 222 -6.57 -23.12 1.84
N SER A 223 -7.77 -23.44 2.36
CA SER A 223 -7.93 -23.87 3.76
C SER A 223 -7.39 -25.29 3.96
N ARG A 224 -7.48 -26.16 2.95
CA ARG A 224 -6.88 -27.51 2.97
C ARG A 224 -5.36 -27.52 2.97
N THR A 225 -4.71 -26.51 2.39
CA THR A 225 -3.24 -26.40 2.43
C THR A 225 -2.71 -25.94 3.78
N MET A 226 -3.45 -25.09 4.50
CA MET A 226 -3.05 -24.59 5.82
C MET A 226 -3.33 -25.57 6.97
N THR A 227 -4.27 -26.50 6.77
CA THR A 227 -4.68 -27.50 7.80
C THR A 227 -4.00 -28.86 7.65
N ARG A 228 -3.06 -29.02 6.70
CA ARG A 228 -2.26 -30.26 6.57
C ARG A 228 -1.38 -30.44 7.81
N LYS A 229 -1.82 -31.34 8.71
CA LYS A 229 -1.10 -31.76 9.93
C LYS A 229 0.29 -32.36 9.70
N ASN A 230 0.64 -32.69 8.45
CA ASN A 230 1.97 -33.20 8.11
C ASN A 230 2.61 -32.28 7.05
N PRO A 231 3.78 -31.69 7.33
CA PRO A 231 4.51 -30.92 6.33
C PRO A 231 4.92 -31.84 5.16
N PRO A 232 4.94 -31.33 3.91
CA PRO A 232 5.45 -32.08 2.77
C PRO A 232 6.91 -32.50 3.05
N LYS A 233 7.24 -33.75 2.71
CA LYS A 233 8.59 -34.29 2.93
C LYS A 233 9.61 -33.49 2.11
N LYS A 234 10.77 -33.24 2.73
CA LYS A 234 11.92 -32.37 2.36
C LYS A 234 12.48 -32.39 0.92
N LYS A 235 11.86 -33.04 -0.07
CA LYS A 235 12.44 -33.19 -1.42
C LYS A 235 11.53 -32.83 -2.60
N GLU A 236 10.27 -32.50 -2.37
CA GLU A 236 9.35 -32.16 -3.49
C GLU A 236 9.30 -30.67 -3.80
N SER A 237 9.67 -29.79 -2.85
CA SER A 237 9.54 -28.33 -3.04
C SER A 237 10.76 -27.66 -3.66
N GLY A 238 11.89 -28.38 -3.85
CA GLY A 238 13.15 -27.81 -4.38
C GLY A 238 13.71 -26.61 -3.61
N PHE A 239 13.12 -26.28 -2.45
CA PHE A 239 13.38 -25.10 -1.66
C PHE A 239 13.60 -25.55 -0.22
N ASP A 240 14.83 -25.45 0.26
CA ASP A 240 15.19 -25.73 1.65
C ASP A 240 15.37 -24.42 2.41
N LEU A 241 14.57 -24.23 3.46
CA LEU A 241 14.57 -22.99 4.25
C LEU A 241 15.91 -22.81 4.98
N GLU A 242 16.56 -23.91 5.36
CA GLU A 242 17.88 -23.91 6.00
C GLU A 242 18.97 -23.46 5.04
N GLU A 243 18.86 -23.85 3.76
CA GLU A 243 19.77 -23.43 2.69
C GLU A 243 19.54 -21.97 2.30
N ALA A 244 18.29 -21.50 2.32
CA ALA A 244 17.96 -20.09 2.09
C ALA A 244 18.43 -19.17 3.22
N LEU A 245 18.47 -19.67 4.47
CA LEU A 245 18.99 -18.93 5.63
C LEU A 245 20.53 -18.92 5.67
N ASN A 246 21.19 -19.91 5.07
CA ASN A 246 22.64 -20.04 5.01
C ASN A 246 23.09 -20.43 3.58
N PRO A 247 23.04 -19.49 2.61
CA PRO A 247 23.42 -19.77 1.24
C PRO A 247 24.87 -20.25 1.18
N LYS A 248 25.11 -21.36 0.47
CA LYS A 248 26.46 -21.89 0.21
C LYS A 248 27.06 -21.36 -1.09
N GLU A 249 26.24 -20.73 -1.92
CA GLU A 249 26.63 -20.12 -3.18
C GLU A 249 27.01 -18.67 -2.96
N ASP A 250 28.05 -18.21 -3.65
CA ASP A 250 28.47 -16.81 -3.59
C ASP A 250 27.39 -15.91 -4.22
N LEU A 251 27.30 -14.67 -3.73
CA LEU A 251 26.27 -13.70 -4.14
C LEU A 251 26.22 -13.52 -5.68
N ASP A 252 27.37 -13.54 -6.35
CA ASP A 252 27.48 -13.41 -7.80
C ASP A 252 26.87 -14.59 -8.58
N GLU A 253 26.84 -15.78 -7.98
CA GLU A 253 26.28 -16.99 -8.57
C GLU A 253 24.76 -17.05 -8.36
N ILE A 254 24.29 -16.64 -7.17
CA ILE A 254 22.87 -16.41 -6.88
C ILE A 254 22.32 -15.32 -7.79
N MET A 255 23.05 -14.22 -8.01
CA MET A 255 22.61 -13.14 -8.90
C MET A 255 22.65 -13.50 -10.39
N LYS A 256 23.29 -14.59 -10.80
CA LYS A 256 23.23 -15.11 -12.18
C LYS A 256 22.04 -16.04 -12.42
N SER A 257 21.60 -16.78 -11.39
CA SER A 257 20.46 -17.69 -11.48
C SER A 257 19.12 -16.95 -11.51
N PHE A 258 19.07 -15.78 -10.87
CA PHE A 258 18.02 -14.79 -11.10
C PHE A 258 18.50 -13.84 -12.21
N ASP A 259 17.78 -13.79 -13.33
CA ASP A 259 18.10 -13.14 -14.61
C ASP A 259 18.27 -11.59 -14.55
N PHE A 260 19.01 -11.07 -13.57
CA PHE A 260 19.22 -9.65 -13.28
C PHE A 260 20.38 -9.04 -14.08
N PHE A 261 21.25 -9.88 -14.66
CA PHE A 261 22.30 -9.42 -15.56
C PHE A 261 21.77 -9.36 -17.00
N ILE A 262 21.33 -8.18 -17.41
CA ILE A 262 21.18 -7.85 -18.83
C ILE A 262 22.56 -8.05 -19.48
N GLU A 263 22.65 -8.93 -20.48
CA GLU A 263 23.87 -9.19 -21.26
C GLU A 263 24.36 -7.91 -21.97
N GLU A 264 25.15 -7.07 -21.30
CA GLU A 264 25.84 -5.94 -21.95
C GLU A 264 27.13 -6.35 -22.69
N ASN A 265 27.51 -7.63 -22.69
CA ASN A 265 28.81 -8.08 -23.21
C ASN A 265 28.84 -8.61 -24.66
N GLN A 266 27.80 -8.43 -25.48
CA GLN A 266 27.84 -8.88 -26.89
C GLN A 266 28.02 -7.77 -27.95
N LYS A 267 28.23 -6.50 -27.58
CA LYS A 267 28.42 -5.41 -28.58
C LYS A 267 29.85 -4.97 -28.86
N ASN A 268 30.86 -5.44 -28.12
CA ASN A 268 32.27 -5.02 -28.33
C ASN A 268 33.15 -6.02 -29.11
N ALA A 269 32.58 -7.07 -29.73
CA ALA A 269 33.35 -8.08 -30.48
C ALA A 269 33.10 -8.09 -32.01
N LYS A 270 32.50 -7.04 -32.58
CA LYS A 270 32.42 -6.85 -34.05
C LYS A 270 33.04 -5.52 -34.45
N GLY A 271 34.36 -5.44 -34.31
CA GLY A 271 35.12 -4.24 -34.63
C GLY A 271 36.62 -4.45 -34.52
N LYS A 272 37.15 -5.52 -35.13
CA LYS A 272 38.53 -5.66 -35.61
C LYS A 272 38.76 -7.08 -36.12
N ARG A 273 38.56 -7.27 -37.41
CA ARG A 273 39.44 -8.01 -38.33
C ARG A 273 38.93 -7.82 -39.75
#